data_AF-A0A7S2S1M5-F1
#
_entry.id   AF-A0A7S2S1M5-F1
#
_cell.length_a   1.000
_cell.length_b   1.000
_cell.length_c   1.000
_cell.angle_alpha   90.00
_cell.angle_beta   90.00
_cell.angle_gamma   90.00
#
_symmetry.space_group_name_H-M   'P 1'
#
loop_
_entity.id
_entity.type
_entity.pdbx_description
1 polymer ?
#
loop_
_entity_poly.entity_id
_entity_poly.type
_entity_poly.pdbx_seq_one_letter_code
_entity_poly.pdbx_strand_id
1 'polypeptide(L)'
;DENQRARDLFFALWIPDLFMERVQAGGTWTLMCPDECPGLFSCHGDEFKTLYEKYEREGKGRKAIKAQTLWFAILDSQVETGTPYMLYKDHCNNKSNQKNLGTIRCSNLCTEIVEYTAPDEIAVCNLASISLSKLVTPAEDYSGTSGKFDFEKLREITMVVTRNLNRVIDRNYYPREEAKRSNMRHRPIGIGIQGLADSFQML
;
A
#
# COMPACT_ATOMS: atom_id res chain seq x y z
N ASP A 1 9.57 -25.84 14.26
CA ASP A 1 11.00 -25.75 13.95
C ASP A 1 11.37 -24.29 13.85
N GLU A 2 12.38 -23.85 14.61
CA GLU A 2 12.86 -22.46 14.60
C GLU A 2 13.45 -22.08 13.24
N ASN A 3 13.99 -23.05 12.49
CA ASN A 3 14.53 -22.82 11.14
C ASN A 3 13.45 -22.44 10.10
N GLN A 4 12.17 -22.49 10.46
CA GLN A 4 11.03 -22.12 9.61
C GLN A 4 10.38 -20.80 10.04
N ARG A 5 11.06 -19.97 10.84
CA ARG A 5 10.52 -18.74 11.39
C ARG A 5 11.48 -17.57 11.15
N ALA A 6 10.91 -16.40 10.87
CA ALA A 6 11.64 -15.14 10.74
C ALA A 6 10.86 -14.03 11.45
N ARG A 7 10.96 -14.00 12.78
CA ARG A 7 10.10 -13.16 13.65
C ARG A 7 10.44 -11.67 13.61
N ASP A 8 11.67 -11.34 13.21
CA ASP A 8 12.11 -9.95 13.07
C ASP A 8 11.67 -9.30 11.75
N LEU A 9 10.96 -10.05 10.89
CA LEU A 9 10.40 -9.57 9.63
C LEU A 9 8.89 -9.34 9.77
N PHE A 10 8.40 -8.37 9.00
CA PHE A 10 6.97 -8.14 8.81
C PHE A 10 6.53 -8.73 7.47
N PHE A 11 5.34 -9.34 7.46
CA PHE A 11 4.79 -10.00 6.27
C PHE A 11 3.62 -9.21 5.71
N ALA A 12 3.55 -9.12 4.39
CA ALA A 12 2.48 -8.44 3.66
C ALA A 12 2.10 -9.26 2.42
N LEU A 13 0.82 -9.19 2.04
CA LEU A 13 0.30 -9.78 0.82
C LEU A 13 -0.02 -8.71 -0.21
N TRP A 14 0.46 -8.92 -1.43
CA TRP A 14 0.15 -8.11 -2.61
C TRP A 14 -0.88 -8.86 -3.48
N ILE A 15 -2.15 -8.60 -3.21
CA ILE A 15 -3.27 -9.47 -3.58
C ILE A 15 -3.89 -9.01 -4.90
N PRO A 16 -3.89 -9.84 -5.96
CA PRO A 16 -4.66 -9.55 -7.16
C PRO A 16 -6.16 -9.76 -6.92
N ASP A 17 -7.01 -9.00 -7.60
CA ASP A 17 -8.47 -9.07 -7.50
C ASP A 17 -8.96 -10.49 -7.87
N LEU A 18 -8.31 -11.15 -8.84
CA LEU A 18 -8.60 -12.54 -9.22
C LEU A 18 -8.55 -13.52 -8.04
N PHE A 19 -7.65 -13.32 -7.07
CA PHE A 19 -7.61 -14.17 -5.89
C PHE A 19 -8.89 -14.02 -5.06
N MET A 20 -9.33 -12.79 -4.83
CA MET A 20 -10.55 -12.50 -4.08
C MET A 20 -11.80 -13.01 -4.83
N GLU A 21 -11.86 -12.85 -6.15
CA GLU A 21 -12.91 -13.43 -7.00
C GLU A 21 -13.00 -14.96 -6.82
N ARG A 22 -11.85 -15.66 -6.87
CA ARG A 22 -11.80 -17.12 -6.72
C ARG A 22 -12.15 -17.57 -5.30
N VAL A 23 -11.78 -16.82 -4.25
CA VAL A 23 -12.19 -17.09 -2.86
C VAL A 23 -13.71 -16.98 -2.72
N GLN A 24 -14.31 -15.90 -3.23
CA GLN A 24 -15.75 -15.66 -3.16
C GLN A 24 -16.53 -16.73 -3.93
N ALA A 25 -16.06 -17.13 -5.10
CA ALA A 25 -16.71 -18.16 -5.93
C ALA A 25 -16.46 -19.60 -5.44
N GLY A 26 -15.67 -19.82 -4.39
CA GLY A 26 -15.28 -21.16 -3.95
C GLY A 26 -14.43 -21.92 -4.99
N GLY A 27 -13.72 -21.18 -5.85
CA GLY A 27 -12.96 -21.71 -6.97
C GLY A 27 -11.57 -22.23 -6.60
N THR A 28 -10.83 -22.61 -7.63
CA THR A 28 -9.45 -23.09 -7.54
C THR A 28 -8.46 -21.93 -7.65
N TRP A 29 -7.40 -22.00 -6.85
CA TRP A 29 -6.20 -21.17 -6.94
C TRP A 29 -4.97 -22.02 -7.22
N THR A 30 -4.11 -21.57 -8.11
CA THR A 30 -2.95 -22.30 -8.63
C THR A 30 -1.66 -21.64 -8.16
N LEU A 31 -0.86 -22.38 -7.39
CA LEU A 31 0.45 -21.94 -6.95
C LEU A 31 1.45 -22.14 -8.09
N MET A 32 2.19 -21.08 -8.43
CA MET A 32 3.09 -21.04 -9.58
C MET A 32 4.52 -20.68 -9.15
N CYS A 33 5.51 -21.22 -9.86
CA CYS A 33 6.90 -20.81 -9.73
C CYS A 33 7.16 -19.60 -10.65
N PRO A 34 7.77 -18.50 -10.16
CA PRO A 34 8.02 -17.31 -10.99
C PRO A 34 8.97 -17.58 -12.17
N ASP A 35 9.85 -18.58 -12.08
CA ASP A 35 10.74 -18.96 -13.19
C ASP A 35 9.99 -19.71 -14.31
N GLU A 36 8.95 -20.48 -13.95
CA GLU A 36 8.11 -21.23 -14.91
C GLU A 36 6.97 -20.36 -15.46
N CYS A 37 6.48 -19.42 -14.65
CA CYS A 37 5.38 -18.51 -14.94
C CYS A 37 5.84 -17.03 -14.82
N PRO A 38 6.78 -16.58 -15.67
CA PRO A 38 7.34 -15.23 -15.57
C PRO A 38 6.29 -14.15 -15.86
N GLY A 39 6.52 -12.95 -15.32
CA GLY A 39 5.75 -11.75 -15.65
C GLY A 39 4.52 -11.49 -14.77
N LEU A 40 4.08 -12.44 -13.94
CA LEU A 40 2.92 -12.26 -13.07
C LEU A 40 3.06 -11.11 -12.07
N PHE A 41 4.28 -10.78 -11.65
CA PHE A 41 4.54 -9.64 -10.77
C PHE A 41 4.70 -8.30 -11.53
N SER A 42 4.82 -8.32 -12.86
CA SER A 42 5.04 -7.14 -13.70
C SER A 42 3.80 -6.65 -14.44
N CYS A 43 2.66 -7.33 -14.33
CA CYS A 43 1.35 -6.91 -14.84
C CYS A 43 0.30 -6.90 -13.72
N HIS A 44 -0.86 -6.28 -13.94
CA HIS A 44 -1.98 -6.19 -12.98
C HIS A 44 -3.33 -6.18 -13.72
N GLY A 45 -4.44 -6.30 -12.98
CA GLY A 45 -5.80 -6.29 -13.54
C GLY A 45 -6.04 -7.37 -14.59
N ASP A 46 -6.68 -7.00 -15.71
CA ASP A 46 -7.05 -7.93 -16.78
C ASP A 46 -5.84 -8.59 -17.46
N GLU A 47 -4.71 -7.88 -17.54
CA GLU A 47 -3.46 -8.44 -18.08
C GLU A 47 -2.92 -9.55 -17.18
N PHE A 48 -2.94 -9.33 -15.85
CA PHE A 48 -2.58 -10.36 -14.88
C PHE A 48 -3.52 -11.55 -14.98
N LYS A 49 -4.83 -11.32 -15.01
CA LYS A 49 -5.85 -12.38 -15.10
C LYS A 49 -5.64 -13.23 -16.35
N THR A 50 -5.48 -12.60 -17.51
CA THR A 50 -5.26 -13.28 -18.78
C THR A 50 -3.99 -14.12 -18.77
N LEU A 51 -2.89 -13.58 -18.26
CA LEU A 51 -1.61 -14.28 -18.18
C LEU A 51 -1.64 -15.44 -17.20
N TYR A 52 -2.23 -15.24 -16.03
CA TYR A 52 -2.37 -16.26 -15.01
C TYR A 52 -3.21 -17.44 -15.51
N GLU A 53 -4.39 -17.17 -16.10
CA GLU A 53 -5.26 -18.23 -16.64
C GLU A 53 -4.65 -18.92 -17.86
N LYS A 54 -3.82 -18.23 -18.65
CA LYS A 54 -3.02 -18.85 -19.70
C LYS A 54 -2.07 -19.90 -19.11
N TYR A 55 -1.35 -19.57 -18.04
CA TYR A 55 -0.46 -20.53 -17.37
C TYR A 55 -1.21 -21.69 -16.71
N GLU A 56 -2.42 -21.47 -16.20
CA GLU A 56 -3.31 -22.56 -15.76
C GLU A 56 -3.63 -23.51 -16.92
N ARG A 57 -4.03 -23.00 -18.09
CA ARG A 57 -4.34 -23.81 -19.28
C ARG A 57 -3.14 -24.56 -19.85
N GLU A 58 -1.95 -23.98 -19.75
CA GLU A 58 -0.70 -24.61 -20.18
C GLU A 58 -0.19 -25.67 -19.19
N GLY A 59 -0.85 -25.86 -18.04
CA GLY A 59 -0.42 -26.84 -17.04
C GLY A 59 0.87 -26.47 -16.31
N LYS A 60 1.26 -25.18 -16.31
CA LYS A 60 2.49 -24.70 -15.64
C LYS A 60 2.34 -24.47 -14.14
N GLY A 61 1.15 -24.70 -13.60
CA GLY A 61 0.90 -24.64 -12.16
C GLY A 61 1.60 -25.78 -11.41
N ARG A 62 2.28 -25.47 -10.31
CA ARG A 62 2.92 -26.49 -9.45
C ARG A 62 1.91 -27.23 -8.59
N LYS A 63 0.88 -26.52 -8.12
CA LYS A 63 -0.16 -27.09 -7.26
C LYS A 63 -1.44 -26.28 -7.36
N ALA A 64 -2.55 -26.96 -7.66
CA ALA A 64 -3.89 -26.37 -7.60
C ALA A 64 -4.54 -26.72 -6.24
N ILE A 65 -5.10 -25.72 -5.57
CA ILE A 65 -5.79 -25.84 -4.28
C ILE A 65 -7.12 -25.09 -4.32
N LYS A 66 -8.03 -25.35 -3.38
CA LYS A 66 -9.19 -24.46 -3.20
C LYS A 66 -8.69 -23.09 -2.73
N ALA A 67 -9.17 -22.01 -3.34
CA ALA A 67 -8.78 -20.65 -2.96
C ALA A 67 -9.07 -20.37 -1.48
N GLN A 68 -10.20 -20.88 -0.98
CA GLN A 68 -10.60 -20.77 0.43
C GLN A 68 -9.62 -21.46 1.38
N THR A 69 -8.92 -22.52 0.98
CA THR A 69 -7.89 -23.15 1.83
C THR A 69 -6.74 -22.18 2.11
N LEU A 70 -6.29 -21.43 1.10
CA LEU A 70 -5.28 -20.40 1.30
C LEU A 70 -5.84 -19.22 2.10
N TRP A 71 -7.09 -18.83 1.85
CA TRP A 71 -7.77 -17.78 2.60
C TRP A 71 -7.84 -18.08 4.10
N PHE A 72 -8.25 -19.29 4.49
CA PHE A 72 -8.28 -19.68 5.90
C PHE A 72 -6.89 -19.65 6.53
N ALA A 73 -5.84 -20.10 5.82
CA ALA A 73 -4.48 -20.00 6.33
C ALA A 73 -4.01 -18.54 6.54
N ILE A 74 -4.46 -17.60 5.69
CA ILE A 74 -4.19 -16.16 5.88
C ILE A 74 -4.90 -15.66 7.15
N LEU A 75 -6.17 -16.02 7.33
CA LEU A 75 -6.95 -15.63 8.51
C LEU A 75 -6.35 -16.19 9.80
N ASP A 76 -5.98 -17.47 9.81
CA ASP A 76 -5.34 -18.10 10.98
C ASP A 76 -4.06 -17.35 11.36
N SER A 77 -3.20 -17.02 10.39
CA SER A 77 -2.00 -16.20 10.61
C SER A 77 -2.33 -14.81 11.18
N GLN A 78 -3.36 -14.16 10.66
CA GLN A 78 -3.79 -12.83 11.15
C GLN A 78 -4.33 -12.90 12.58
N VAL A 79 -5.08 -13.95 12.92
CA VAL A 79 -5.58 -14.16 14.28
C VAL A 79 -4.43 -14.41 15.25
N GLU A 80 -3.43 -15.19 14.86
CA GLU A 80 -2.29 -15.51 15.73
C GLU A 80 -1.29 -14.36 15.88
N THR A 81 -1.07 -13.56 14.84
CA THR A 81 0.08 -12.63 14.78
C THR A 81 -0.28 -11.18 14.45
N GLY A 82 -1.52 -10.91 14.04
CA GLY A 82 -1.91 -9.62 13.45
C GLY A 82 -1.40 -9.39 12.03
N THR A 83 -0.71 -10.36 11.42
CA THR A 83 -0.10 -10.28 10.07
C THR A 83 -0.44 -11.53 9.24
N PRO A 84 -0.41 -11.48 7.90
CA PRO A 84 0.17 -10.44 7.05
C PRO A 84 -0.72 -9.21 6.87
N TYR A 85 -0.07 -8.09 6.53
CA TYR A 85 -0.77 -6.93 5.99
C TYR A 85 -1.46 -7.26 4.66
N MET A 86 -2.57 -6.59 4.38
CA MET A 86 -3.40 -6.86 3.20
C MET A 86 -3.38 -5.66 2.27
N LEU A 87 -2.84 -5.84 1.06
CA LEU A 87 -2.81 -4.79 0.06
C LEU A 87 -3.34 -5.31 -1.28
N TYR A 88 -4.26 -4.56 -1.88
CA TYR A 88 -4.92 -4.95 -3.12
C TYR A 88 -4.15 -4.38 -4.32
N LYS A 89 -3.34 -5.25 -4.94
CA LYS A 89 -2.42 -4.94 -6.04
C LYS A 89 -3.08 -4.15 -7.16
N ASP A 90 -4.22 -4.62 -7.63
CA ASP A 90 -4.88 -4.05 -8.81
C ASP A 90 -5.46 -2.67 -8.48
N HIS A 91 -6.04 -2.52 -7.29
CA HIS A 91 -6.51 -1.23 -6.78
C HIS A 91 -5.36 -0.21 -6.61
N CYS A 92 -4.23 -0.64 -6.08
CA CYS A 92 -3.03 0.19 -5.95
C CYS A 92 -2.51 0.66 -7.31
N ASN A 93 -2.43 -0.24 -8.29
CA ASN A 93 -1.92 0.07 -9.63
C ASN A 93 -2.89 0.93 -10.45
N ASN A 94 -4.18 0.58 -10.49
CA ASN A 94 -5.19 1.27 -11.31
C ASN A 94 -5.39 2.74 -10.91
N LYS A 95 -5.23 3.04 -9.61
CA LYS A 95 -5.48 4.37 -9.03
C LYS A 95 -4.21 5.18 -8.76
N SER A 96 -3.03 4.64 -9.06
CA SER A 96 -1.78 5.37 -8.85
C SER A 96 -1.54 6.40 -9.96
N ASN A 97 -1.13 7.61 -9.59
CA ASN A 97 -0.63 8.60 -10.53
C ASN A 97 0.73 8.19 -11.16
N GLN A 98 1.42 7.20 -10.58
CA GLN A 98 2.66 6.63 -11.10
C GLN A 98 2.45 5.42 -12.01
N LYS A 99 1.21 5.05 -12.36
CA LYS A 99 0.92 3.89 -13.23
C LYS A 99 1.58 3.97 -14.62
N ASN A 100 1.95 5.17 -15.05
CA ASN A 100 2.70 5.42 -16.28
C ASN A 100 4.16 4.90 -16.23
N LEU A 101 4.71 4.61 -15.04
CA LEU A 101 6.07 4.09 -14.86
C LEU A 101 6.13 2.56 -15.01
N GLY A 102 5.00 1.88 -14.87
CA GLY A 102 4.86 0.43 -14.91
C GLY A 102 4.13 -0.12 -13.68
N THR A 103 4.08 -1.44 -13.55
CA THR A 103 3.40 -2.10 -12.44
C THR A 103 4.16 -1.92 -11.13
N ILE A 104 3.51 -1.32 -10.14
CA ILE A 104 3.93 -1.21 -8.74
C ILE A 104 3.81 -2.59 -8.08
N ARG A 105 4.90 -3.00 -7.41
CA ARG A 105 5.12 -4.39 -6.96
C ARG A 105 4.94 -4.60 -5.47
N CYS A 106 4.94 -3.53 -4.68
CA CYS A 106 4.80 -3.57 -3.23
C CYS A 106 4.41 -2.19 -2.69
N SER A 107 4.18 -2.16 -1.38
CA SER A 107 4.12 -0.94 -0.57
C SER A 107 5.36 -0.84 0.33
N ASN A 108 5.34 0.06 1.31
CA ASN A 108 6.37 0.20 2.35
C ASN A 108 6.01 -0.57 3.63
N LEU A 109 6.82 -0.37 4.67
CA LEU A 109 6.66 -1.00 5.99
C LEU A 109 5.29 -0.75 6.65
N CYS A 110 4.76 0.47 6.52
CA CYS A 110 3.52 0.88 7.20
C CYS A 110 2.29 0.89 6.27
N THR A 111 2.43 0.37 5.05
CA THR A 111 1.36 0.11 4.07
C THR A 111 0.68 1.32 3.43
N GLU A 112 1.15 2.54 3.71
CA GLU A 112 0.55 3.78 3.22
C GLU A 112 1.16 4.25 1.89
N ILE A 113 2.39 3.84 1.58
CA ILE A 113 3.12 4.29 0.38
C ILE A 113 3.02 3.28 -0.74
N VAL A 114 2.59 3.76 -1.91
CA VAL A 114 2.41 2.95 -3.11
C VAL A 114 3.15 3.64 -4.25
N GLU A 115 4.44 3.32 -4.38
CA GLU A 115 5.36 3.94 -5.32
C GLU A 115 6.05 2.88 -6.19
N TYR A 116 6.38 3.27 -7.41
CA TYR A 116 7.08 2.42 -8.36
C TYR A 116 8.51 2.10 -7.90
N THR A 117 8.93 0.85 -8.12
CA THR A 117 10.30 0.39 -7.86
C THR A 117 10.81 -0.45 -9.02
N ALA A 118 12.12 -0.39 -9.26
CA ALA A 118 12.83 -1.13 -10.30
C ALA A 118 14.22 -1.52 -9.78
N PRO A 119 14.97 -2.41 -10.48
CA PRO A 119 16.34 -2.75 -10.08
C PRO A 119 17.25 -1.53 -9.90
N ASP A 120 16.94 -0.44 -10.57
CA ASP A 120 17.73 0.79 -10.61
C ASP A 120 17.03 1.98 -9.92
N GLU A 121 15.87 1.75 -9.30
CA GLU A 121 15.06 2.75 -8.59
C GLU A 121 14.51 2.20 -7.27
N ILE A 122 14.96 2.80 -6.17
CA ILE A 122 14.43 2.55 -4.82
C ILE A 122 13.51 3.72 -4.47
N ALA A 123 12.21 3.46 -4.31
CA ALA A 123 11.24 4.47 -3.90
C ALA A 123 11.59 5.08 -2.52
N VAL A 124 11.33 6.37 -2.33
CA VAL A 124 11.66 7.09 -1.08
C VAL A 124 10.48 7.93 -0.65
N CYS A 125 10.09 7.76 0.60
CA CYS A 125 8.99 8.52 1.18
C CYS A 125 9.47 9.70 2.04
N ASN A 126 8.89 10.88 1.82
CA ASN A 126 9.12 12.09 2.61
C ASN A 126 7.80 12.43 3.33
N LEU A 127 7.78 12.27 4.66
CA LEU A 127 6.55 12.28 5.45
C LEU A 127 6.42 13.50 6.36
N ALA A 128 5.20 14.01 6.48
CA ALA A 128 4.78 14.92 7.55
C ALA A 128 3.32 14.66 7.90
N SER A 129 2.91 14.99 9.13
CA SER A 129 1.52 14.87 9.59
C SER A 129 0.96 16.19 10.11
N ILE A 130 -0.27 16.51 9.71
CA ILE A 130 -1.00 17.70 10.17
C ILE A 130 -1.85 17.32 11.40
N SER A 131 -1.71 18.09 12.49
CA SER A 131 -2.53 17.91 13.69
C SER A 131 -3.92 18.53 13.48
N LEU A 132 -4.92 17.68 13.29
CA LEU A 132 -6.29 18.12 12.99
C LEU A 132 -6.97 18.79 14.18
N SER A 133 -6.65 18.39 15.41
CA SER A 133 -7.25 18.98 16.62
C SER A 133 -6.90 20.45 16.83
N LYS A 134 -5.80 20.92 16.23
CA LYS A 134 -5.44 22.35 16.22
C LYS A 134 -6.28 23.19 15.26
N LEU A 135 -7.12 22.56 14.46
CA LEU A 135 -7.98 23.18 13.45
C LEU A 135 -9.45 23.16 13.88
N VAL A 136 -9.73 22.80 15.14
CA VAL A 136 -11.07 22.76 15.70
C VAL A 136 -11.23 23.88 16.72
N THR A 137 -12.24 24.72 16.51
CA THR A 137 -12.83 25.52 17.58
C THR A 137 -13.75 24.60 18.38
N PRO A 138 -13.45 24.32 19.67
CA PRO A 138 -14.21 23.37 20.46
C PRO A 138 -15.68 23.74 20.58
N ALA A 139 -16.56 22.75 20.59
CA ALA A 139 -17.95 22.93 20.96
C ALA A 139 -18.07 23.43 22.41
N GLU A 140 -19.01 24.36 22.65
CA GLU A 140 -19.29 24.89 24.00
C GLU A 140 -20.23 23.96 24.78
N ASP A 141 -20.93 23.08 24.09
CA ASP A 141 -21.90 22.14 24.62
C ASP A 141 -21.92 20.83 23.80
N TYR A 142 -22.63 19.83 24.30
CA TYR A 142 -22.80 18.55 23.61
C TYR A 142 -23.94 18.57 22.57
N SER A 143 -24.31 19.76 22.06
CA SER A 143 -25.36 19.88 21.06
C SER A 143 -24.92 19.42 19.67
N GLY A 144 -23.60 19.32 19.44
CA GLY A 144 -23.00 19.00 18.13
C GLY A 144 -23.15 20.11 17.09
N THR A 145 -23.46 21.33 17.51
CA THR A 145 -23.69 22.47 16.59
C THR A 145 -22.76 23.66 16.81
N SER A 146 -22.06 23.70 17.95
CA SER A 146 -21.19 24.82 18.34
C SER A 146 -19.72 24.62 17.91
N GLY A 147 -19.27 23.38 17.75
CA GLY A 147 -17.94 23.04 17.26
C GLY A 147 -17.75 23.37 15.77
N LYS A 148 -16.57 23.88 15.39
CA LYS A 148 -16.27 24.24 13.99
C LYS A 148 -14.87 23.79 13.58
N PHE A 149 -14.78 23.18 12.41
CA PHE A 149 -13.51 22.82 11.78
C PHE A 149 -13.07 23.89 10.77
N ASP A 150 -11.83 24.37 10.87
CA ASP A 150 -11.26 25.39 9.98
C ASP A 150 -10.57 24.77 8.76
N PHE A 151 -11.36 24.58 7.70
CA PHE A 151 -10.87 24.03 6.43
C PHE A 151 -9.94 25.00 5.66
N GLU A 152 -10.09 26.32 5.83
CA GLU A 152 -9.22 27.28 5.15
C GLU A 152 -7.82 27.25 5.78
N LYS A 153 -7.74 27.15 7.11
CA LYS A 153 -6.46 26.98 7.79
C LYS A 153 -5.80 25.64 7.47
N LEU A 154 -6.58 24.57 7.35
CA LEU A 154 -6.07 23.27 6.87
C LEU A 154 -5.40 23.42 5.49
N ARG A 155 -6.06 24.11 4.56
CA ARG A 155 -5.53 24.37 3.21
C ARG A 155 -4.23 25.17 3.27
N GLU A 156 -4.18 26.24 4.06
CA GLU A 156 -2.98 27.07 4.25
C GLU A 156 -1.78 26.23 4.72
N ILE A 157 -1.98 25.45 5.79
CA ILE A 157 -0.93 24.62 6.39
C ILE A 157 -0.49 23.53 5.42
N THR A 158 -1.43 22.88 4.73
CA THR A 158 -1.13 21.84 3.74
C THR A 158 -0.21 22.37 2.65
N MET A 159 -0.46 23.58 2.13
CA MET A 159 0.43 24.22 1.14
C MET A 159 1.85 24.45 1.68
N VAL A 160 2.00 24.81 2.95
CA VAL A 160 3.31 24.98 3.60
C VAL A 160 4.02 23.63 3.71
N VAL A 161 3.33 22.59 4.18
CA VAL A 161 3.88 21.24 4.32
C VAL A 161 4.33 20.69 2.96
N THR A 162 3.53 20.85 1.91
CA THR A 162 3.90 20.47 0.53
C THR A 162 5.23 21.11 0.10
N ARG A 163 5.40 22.42 0.31
CA ARG A 163 6.65 23.13 -0.03
C ARG A 163 7.83 22.64 0.81
N ASN A 164 7.60 22.35 2.09
CA ASN A 164 8.64 21.86 2.98
C ASN A 164 9.13 20.47 2.57
N LEU A 165 8.21 19.53 2.34
CA LEU A 165 8.55 18.17 1.90
C LEU A 165 9.25 18.19 0.53
N ASN A 166 8.81 19.05 -0.40
CA ASN A 166 9.52 19.20 -1.67
C ASN A 166 10.96 19.70 -1.50
N ARG A 167 11.25 20.57 -0.52
CA ARG A 167 12.63 21.00 -0.20
C ARG A 167 13.45 19.90 0.48
N VAL A 168 12.80 19.01 1.26
CA VAL A 168 13.46 17.85 1.87
C VAL A 168 14.04 16.97 0.77
N ILE A 169 13.32 16.72 -0.33
CA ILE A 169 13.81 15.92 -1.47
C ILE A 169 15.18 16.42 -1.96
N ASP A 170 15.36 17.73 -2.10
CA ASP A 170 16.61 18.29 -2.63
C ASP A 170 17.75 18.31 -1.59
N ARG A 171 17.41 18.36 -0.30
CA ARG A 171 18.37 18.49 0.81
C ARG A 171 18.70 17.18 1.50
N ASN A 172 17.94 16.12 1.22
CA ASN A 172 18.09 14.84 1.89
C ASN A 172 19.45 14.19 1.55
N TYR A 173 20.01 13.49 2.53
CA TYR A 173 21.13 12.59 2.29
C TYR A 173 20.61 11.22 1.87
N TYR A 174 20.91 10.80 0.65
CA TYR A 174 20.48 9.51 0.12
C TYR A 174 21.59 8.47 0.35
N PRO A 175 21.30 7.36 1.06
CA PRO A 175 22.31 6.33 1.31
C PRO A 175 22.63 5.45 0.09
N ARG A 176 21.81 5.54 -0.96
CA ARG A 176 21.92 4.77 -2.21
C ARG A 176 21.58 5.66 -3.41
N GLU A 177 22.28 5.46 -4.53
CA GLU A 177 22.08 6.28 -5.73
C GLU A 177 20.73 6.01 -6.41
N GLU A 178 20.24 4.77 -6.34
CA GLU A 178 18.93 4.34 -6.83
C GLU A 178 17.79 5.08 -6.10
N ALA A 179 17.98 5.35 -4.81
CA ALA A 179 17.05 6.10 -3.97
C ALA A 179 17.01 7.59 -4.38
N LYS A 180 18.20 8.18 -4.57
CA LYS A 180 18.32 9.56 -5.09
C LYS A 180 17.70 9.68 -6.48
N ARG A 181 17.96 8.72 -7.36
CA ARG A 181 17.43 8.68 -8.73
C ARG A 181 15.91 8.67 -8.73
N SER A 182 15.29 7.75 -7.99
CA SER A 182 13.83 7.66 -7.92
C SER A 182 13.20 8.95 -7.39
N ASN A 183 13.68 9.44 -6.24
CA ASN A 183 13.10 10.61 -5.59
C ASN A 183 13.29 11.90 -6.42
N MET A 184 14.43 12.06 -7.11
CA MET A 184 14.66 13.23 -7.97
C MET A 184 13.85 13.19 -9.27
N ARG A 185 13.51 12.01 -9.79
CA ARG A 185 12.70 11.84 -11.01
C ARG A 185 11.20 12.06 -10.76
N HIS A 186 10.68 11.48 -9.67
CA HIS A 186 9.23 11.40 -9.45
C HIS A 186 8.72 12.33 -8.34
N ARG A 187 9.63 12.77 -7.46
CA ARG A 187 9.40 13.71 -6.35
C ARG A 187 8.14 13.42 -5.50
N PRO A 188 7.87 12.17 -5.09
CA PRO A 188 6.72 11.87 -4.25
C PRO A 188 6.88 12.46 -2.84
N ILE A 189 5.74 12.82 -2.24
CA ILE A 189 5.63 13.30 -0.87
C ILE A 189 4.39 12.66 -0.21
N GLY A 190 4.48 12.36 1.08
CA GLY A 190 3.35 11.83 1.86
C GLY A 190 2.94 12.81 2.96
N ILE A 191 1.72 13.35 2.83
CA ILE A 191 1.13 14.23 3.84
C ILE A 191 0.03 13.44 4.54
N GLY A 192 0.25 13.13 5.81
CA GLY A 192 -0.70 12.45 6.68
C GLY A 192 -1.39 13.40 7.65
N ILE A 193 -2.14 12.80 8.56
CA ILE A 193 -2.88 13.50 9.63
C ILE A 193 -2.65 12.80 10.97
N GLN A 194 -2.88 13.54 12.05
CA GLN A 194 -2.96 13.02 13.42
C GLN A 194 -4.03 13.77 14.22
N GLY A 195 -4.52 13.18 15.30
CA GLY A 195 -5.54 13.80 16.16
C GLY A 195 -6.95 13.80 15.54
N LEU A 196 -7.28 12.81 14.71
CA LEU A 196 -8.61 12.68 14.11
C LEU A 196 -9.69 12.41 15.17
N ALA A 197 -9.41 11.49 16.10
CA ALA A 197 -10.32 11.16 17.19
C ALA A 197 -10.54 12.37 18.13
N ASP A 198 -9.48 13.08 18.48
CA ASP A 198 -9.54 14.33 19.26
C ASP A 198 -10.39 15.38 18.55
N SER A 199 -10.23 15.51 17.22
CA SER A 199 -11.03 16.44 16.43
C SER A 199 -12.52 16.08 16.48
N PHE A 200 -12.87 14.79 16.41
CA PHE A 200 -14.26 14.35 16.56
C PHE A 200 -14.81 14.56 17.95
N GLN A 201 -13.99 14.42 19.00
CA GLN A 201 -14.42 14.67 20.37
C GLN A 201 -14.69 16.17 20.61
N MET A 202 -13.93 17.05 19.96
CA MET A 202 -14.02 18.50 20.12
C MET A 202 -15.16 19.14 19.30
N LEU A 203 -15.71 18.44 18.31
CA LEU A 203 -16.81 18.89 17.45
C LEU A 203 -18.18 18.52 18.05
#